data_AF-A0ABD0MXV8-F1
#
_entry.id   AF-A0ABD0MXV8-F1
#
_cell.length_a   1.000
_cell.length_b   1.000
_cell.length_c   1.000
_cell.angle_alpha   90.00
_cell.angle_beta   90.00
_cell.angle_gamma   90.00
#
_symmetry.space_group_name_H-M   'P 1'
#
loop_
_entity.id
_entity.type
_entity.pdbx_description
1 polymer ?
#
loop_
_entity_poly.entity_id
_entity_poly.type
_entity_poly.pdbx_seq_one_letter_code
_entity_poly.pdbx_strand_id
1 'polypeptide(L)'
;MPEQTVRYVTELTDCIKVKSSDIDDSSEFVKFFPTFIWAVRDFTLELKIDDKDVTEDEYLDFALKLKHGTSRRVMEYNFPRECIQKFFPSRKCFTFPFPTAQENMSCLENLDVAAISSEFLKVTDHFCKFVFRDSSVKRLKDEYTVTGRVLGHLAKTYVDTISSGSVPCLENAVIAMAMIENEAAVKEGLEVYQNGMEKLKVSFPLELKDVSSKHQDLSSTATQAFMKRFFRDTDGKYLKSLE
;
A
#
# COMPACT_ATOMS: atom_id res chain seq x y z
N MET A 1 -16.57 -15.20 10.91
CA MET A 1 -16.44 -13.80 10.45
C MET A 1 -17.80 -13.13 10.52
N PRO A 2 -17.91 -11.90 11.06
CA PRO A 2 -19.14 -11.11 11.00
C PRO A 2 -19.55 -10.85 9.54
N GLU A 3 -20.84 -10.96 9.21
CA GLU A 3 -21.35 -10.83 7.83
C GLU A 3 -21.02 -9.46 7.19
N GLN A 4 -20.96 -8.38 7.99
CA GLN A 4 -20.68 -7.02 7.50
C GLN A 4 -19.23 -6.83 7.05
N THR A 5 -18.24 -7.36 7.79
CA THR A 5 -16.81 -7.21 7.45
C THR A 5 -16.46 -7.92 6.14
N VAL A 6 -17.17 -9.01 5.87
CA VAL A 6 -16.97 -9.89 4.74
C VAL A 6 -17.53 -9.29 3.45
N ARG A 7 -18.58 -8.48 3.58
CA ARG A 7 -19.22 -7.77 2.47
C ARG A 7 -18.33 -6.71 1.83
N TYR A 8 -17.49 -6.03 2.60
CA TYR A 8 -16.55 -5.06 2.03
C TYR A 8 -15.54 -5.71 1.09
N VAL A 9 -15.10 -6.94 1.39
CA VAL A 9 -14.14 -7.65 0.54
C VAL A 9 -14.79 -8.07 -0.78
N THR A 10 -16.08 -8.39 -0.77
CA THR A 10 -16.83 -8.73 -1.99
C THR A 10 -17.10 -7.50 -2.87
N GLU A 11 -17.23 -6.32 -2.27
CA GLU A 11 -17.48 -5.07 -3.00
C GLU A 11 -16.19 -4.43 -3.54
N LEU A 12 -15.00 -4.97 -3.19
CA LEU A 12 -13.71 -4.44 -3.67
C LEU A 12 -13.60 -4.40 -5.19
N THR A 13 -14.18 -5.36 -5.90
CA THR A 13 -14.19 -5.38 -7.37
C THR A 13 -15.06 -4.28 -7.96
N ASP A 14 -16.08 -3.84 -7.23
CA ASP A 14 -16.98 -2.76 -7.65
C ASP A 14 -16.41 -1.38 -7.26
N CYS A 15 -15.61 -1.34 -6.20
CA CYS A 15 -15.03 -0.12 -5.64
C CYS A 15 -13.62 0.20 -6.15
N ILE A 16 -12.90 -0.76 -6.75
CA ILE A 16 -11.50 -0.58 -7.18
C ILE A 16 -11.26 -1.31 -8.51
N LYS A 17 -10.69 -0.59 -9.48
CA LYS A 17 -10.14 -1.19 -10.70
C LYS A 17 -8.62 -1.32 -10.59
N VAL A 18 -8.06 -2.45 -11.02
CA VAL A 18 -6.59 -2.62 -11.09
C VAL A 18 -6.03 -2.04 -12.39
N LYS A 19 -6.73 -2.26 -13.52
CA LYS A 19 -6.41 -1.76 -14.85
C LYS A 19 -7.56 -0.95 -15.44
N SER A 20 -7.26 -0.14 -16.45
CA SER A 20 -8.29 0.59 -17.23
C SER A 20 -9.03 -0.29 -18.24
N SER A 21 -8.51 -1.48 -18.58
CA SER A 21 -9.13 -2.42 -19.53
C SER A 21 -10.23 -3.26 -18.86
N ASP A 22 -11.36 -3.48 -19.54
CA ASP A 22 -12.53 -4.22 -19.03
C ASP A 22 -12.37 -5.76 -18.98
N ILE A 23 -11.16 -6.28 -19.13
CA ILE A 23 -10.90 -7.72 -18.97
C ILE A 23 -10.82 -8.01 -17.46
N ASP A 24 -11.60 -8.99 -16.98
CA ASP A 24 -11.55 -9.47 -15.59
C ASP A 24 -10.15 -10.00 -15.26
N ASP A 25 -9.32 -9.11 -14.73
CA ASP A 25 -7.94 -9.39 -14.36
C ASP A 25 -7.81 -9.49 -12.84
N SER A 26 -8.79 -10.16 -12.22
CA SER A 26 -8.79 -10.47 -10.79
C SER A 26 -7.53 -11.23 -10.32
N SER A 27 -6.75 -11.78 -11.25
CA SER A 27 -5.42 -12.36 -11.02
C SER A 27 -4.33 -11.33 -10.72
N GLU A 28 -4.47 -10.09 -11.19
CA GLU A 28 -3.50 -9.02 -10.98
C GLU A 28 -3.70 -8.26 -9.67
N PHE A 29 -4.83 -8.43 -8.99
CA PHE A 29 -5.07 -7.87 -7.66
C PHE A 29 -3.97 -8.29 -6.68
N VAL A 30 -3.49 -9.54 -6.80
CA VAL A 30 -2.37 -10.10 -6.03
C VAL A 30 -1.12 -9.19 -6.06
N LYS A 31 -0.85 -8.50 -7.17
CA LYS A 31 0.37 -7.67 -7.31
C LYS A 31 0.30 -6.37 -6.51
N PHE A 32 -0.90 -5.92 -6.13
CA PHE A 32 -1.11 -4.63 -5.47
C PHE A 32 -1.64 -4.75 -4.05
N PHE A 33 -2.29 -5.87 -3.74
CA PHE A 33 -2.96 -6.07 -2.47
C PHE A 33 -1.94 -6.42 -1.36
N PRO A 34 -2.15 -5.89 -0.14
CA PRO A 34 -1.23 -6.14 0.97
C PRO A 34 -1.32 -7.59 1.46
N THR A 35 -0.43 -7.98 2.37
CA THR A 35 -0.66 -9.18 3.20
C THR A 35 -1.93 -8.98 4.02
N PHE A 36 -2.80 -9.99 4.05
CA PHE A 36 -4.00 -9.96 4.89
C PHE A 36 -3.70 -10.52 6.27
N ILE A 37 -3.90 -9.72 7.31
CA ILE A 37 -3.76 -10.16 8.70
C ILE A 37 -5.14 -10.09 9.36
N TRP A 38 -5.64 -11.23 9.82
CA TRP A 38 -6.87 -11.30 10.59
C TRP A 38 -6.57 -11.32 12.09
N ALA A 39 -6.76 -10.18 12.75
CA ALA A 39 -6.72 -10.06 14.20
C ALA A 39 -8.12 -10.34 14.78
N VAL A 40 -8.33 -11.55 15.30
CA VAL A 40 -9.61 -11.97 15.91
C VAL A 40 -9.58 -11.62 17.39
N ARG A 41 -10.32 -10.57 17.77
CA ARG A 41 -10.42 -10.11 19.16
C ARG A 41 -11.39 -10.96 19.97
N ASP A 42 -11.17 -11.00 21.27
CA ASP A 42 -12.05 -11.65 22.26
C ASP A 42 -12.37 -13.11 21.88
N PHE A 43 -11.33 -13.85 21.49
CA PHE A 43 -11.44 -15.21 20.99
C PHE A 43 -11.77 -16.18 22.13
N THR A 44 -12.92 -16.86 22.02
CA THR A 44 -13.44 -17.77 23.07
C THR A 44 -13.43 -19.24 22.66
N LEU A 45 -13.05 -19.56 21.43
CA LEU A 45 -13.04 -20.94 20.96
C LEU A 45 -11.71 -21.60 21.35
N GLU A 46 -11.75 -22.90 21.57
CA GLU A 46 -10.51 -23.70 21.54
C GLU A 46 -10.02 -23.75 20.09
N LEU A 47 -8.72 -23.62 19.87
CA LEU A 47 -8.09 -23.80 18.56
C LEU A 47 -8.02 -25.30 18.23
N LYS A 48 -9.20 -25.91 18.05
CA LYS A 48 -9.36 -27.31 17.69
C LYS A 48 -10.28 -27.49 16.51
N ILE A 49 -9.89 -28.37 15.61
CA ILE A 49 -10.69 -28.81 14.46
C ILE A 49 -10.68 -30.33 14.46
N ASP A 50 -11.86 -30.95 14.49
CA ASP A 50 -12.02 -32.41 14.58
C ASP A 50 -11.19 -33.00 15.75
N ASP A 51 -11.28 -32.36 16.93
CA ASP A 51 -10.56 -32.70 18.17
C ASP A 51 -9.02 -32.63 18.12
N LYS A 52 -8.45 -32.04 17.06
CA LYS A 52 -7.01 -31.82 16.93
C LYS A 52 -6.66 -30.36 17.16
N ASP A 53 -5.62 -30.12 17.94
CA ASP A 53 -5.06 -28.78 18.11
C ASP A 53 -4.54 -28.24 16.77
N VAL A 54 -4.88 -26.99 16.48
CA VAL A 54 -4.48 -26.28 15.26
C VAL A 54 -3.88 -24.93 15.59
N THR A 55 -3.10 -24.39 14.66
CA THR A 55 -2.61 -23.01 14.70
C THR A 55 -3.70 -22.01 14.33
N GLU A 56 -3.49 -20.74 14.63
CA GLU A 56 -4.37 -19.64 14.23
C GLU A 56 -4.51 -19.55 12.70
N ASP A 57 -3.42 -19.83 11.97
CA ASP A 57 -3.40 -19.83 10.51
C ASP A 57 -4.23 -20.98 9.94
N GLU A 58 -4.10 -22.19 10.50
CA GLU A 58 -4.95 -23.34 10.13
C GLU A 58 -6.43 -23.09 10.47
N TYR A 59 -6.71 -22.39 11.58
CA TYR A 59 -8.05 -21.93 11.91
C TYR A 59 -8.60 -20.96 10.84
N LEU A 60 -7.80 -20.01 10.35
CA LEU A 60 -8.19 -19.10 9.27
C LEU A 60 -8.42 -19.87 7.96
N ASP A 61 -7.55 -20.82 7.60
CA ASP A 61 -7.74 -21.65 6.40
C ASP A 61 -9.02 -22.48 6.49
N PHE A 62 -9.33 -23.03 7.67
CA PHE A 62 -10.58 -23.72 7.91
C PHE A 62 -11.79 -22.78 7.77
N ALA A 63 -11.73 -21.59 8.36
CA ALA A 63 -12.81 -20.59 8.29
C ALA A 63 -13.09 -20.14 6.83
N LEU A 64 -12.06 -20.18 5.97
CA LEU A 64 -12.15 -19.87 4.55
C LEU A 64 -12.54 -21.05 3.66
N LYS A 65 -12.71 -22.28 4.18
CA LYS A 65 -13.13 -23.43 3.36
C LYS A 65 -14.45 -23.17 2.64
N LEU A 66 -14.46 -23.46 1.35
CA LEU A 66 -15.64 -23.37 0.50
C LEU A 66 -16.55 -24.58 0.71
N LYS A 67 -17.85 -24.36 0.55
CA LYS A 67 -18.87 -25.42 0.57
C LYS A 67 -19.15 -25.89 -0.86
N HIS A 68 -19.39 -27.19 -1.02
CA HIS A 68 -19.83 -27.75 -2.29
C HIS A 68 -21.32 -27.43 -2.57
N GLY A 69 -21.65 -27.28 -3.85
CA GLY A 69 -23.01 -27.04 -4.33
C GLY A 69 -23.15 -25.68 -5.02
N THR A 70 -24.28 -25.51 -5.71
CA THR A 70 -24.59 -24.31 -6.53
C THR A 70 -25.83 -23.58 -6.04
N SER A 71 -26.36 -23.93 -4.86
CA SER A 71 -27.50 -23.24 -4.28
C SER A 71 -27.14 -21.78 -3.95
N ARG A 72 -28.13 -20.88 -3.99
CA ARG A 72 -27.95 -19.46 -3.67
C ARG A 72 -27.23 -19.25 -2.32
N ARG A 73 -27.64 -19.98 -1.28
CA ARG A 73 -27.00 -19.90 0.05
C ARG A 73 -25.53 -20.33 0.05
N VAL A 74 -25.18 -21.32 -0.78
CA VAL A 74 -23.78 -21.77 -0.92
C VAL A 74 -22.96 -20.72 -1.66
N MET A 75 -23.50 -20.12 -2.73
CA MET A 75 -22.83 -19.03 -3.44
C MET A 75 -22.61 -17.81 -2.54
N GLU A 76 -23.61 -17.38 -1.77
CA GLU A 76 -23.51 -16.27 -0.81
C GLU A 76 -22.48 -16.55 0.30
N TYR A 77 -22.35 -17.82 0.72
CA TYR A 77 -21.32 -18.24 1.69
C TYR A 77 -19.90 -18.28 1.07
N ASN A 78 -19.76 -18.78 -0.15
CA ASN A 78 -18.46 -19.00 -0.80
C ASN A 78 -17.85 -17.71 -1.35
N PHE A 79 -18.66 -16.86 -1.99
CA PHE A 79 -18.19 -15.68 -2.72
C PHE A 79 -17.18 -14.82 -1.94
N PRO A 80 -17.46 -14.39 -0.70
CA PRO A 80 -16.48 -13.64 0.07
C PRO A 80 -15.19 -14.40 0.41
N ARG A 81 -15.29 -15.71 0.64
CA ARG A 81 -14.13 -16.55 0.97
C ARG A 81 -13.24 -16.69 -0.26
N GLU A 82 -13.84 -16.84 -1.43
CA GLU A 82 -13.15 -16.81 -2.72
C GLU A 82 -12.45 -15.46 -2.92
N CYS A 83 -13.13 -14.34 -2.65
CA CYS A 83 -12.51 -13.01 -2.73
C CYS A 83 -11.28 -12.88 -1.81
N ILE A 84 -11.39 -13.31 -0.54
CA ILE A 84 -10.25 -13.27 0.39
C ILE A 84 -9.10 -14.14 -0.13
N GLN A 85 -9.37 -15.39 -0.52
CA GLN A 85 -8.35 -16.30 -1.03
C GLN A 85 -7.69 -15.78 -2.32
N LYS A 86 -8.45 -15.15 -3.20
CA LYS A 86 -7.98 -14.65 -4.50
C LYS A 86 -7.20 -13.35 -4.39
N PHE A 87 -7.70 -12.39 -3.63
CA PHE A 87 -7.08 -11.06 -3.52
C PHE A 87 -5.90 -11.04 -2.57
N PHE A 88 -5.88 -11.94 -1.58
CA PHE A 88 -4.85 -11.99 -0.55
C PHE A 88 -4.25 -13.40 -0.46
N PRO A 89 -3.27 -13.73 -1.31
CA PRO A 89 -2.65 -15.06 -1.28
C PRO A 89 -1.84 -15.28 0.00
N SER A 90 -1.18 -14.24 0.50
CA SER A 90 -0.51 -14.24 1.80
C SER A 90 -1.48 -13.79 2.90
N ARG A 91 -1.69 -14.68 3.87
CA ARG A 91 -2.67 -14.54 4.95
C ARG A 91 -2.03 -14.94 6.27
N LYS A 92 -2.33 -14.20 7.33
CA LYS A 92 -1.91 -14.50 8.70
C LYS A 92 -3.08 -14.31 9.65
N CYS A 93 -3.16 -15.11 10.70
CA CYS A 93 -4.19 -15.01 11.72
C CYS A 93 -3.55 -14.83 13.11
N PHE A 94 -4.21 -14.06 13.96
CA PHE A 94 -3.89 -13.91 15.38
C PHE A 94 -5.20 -13.90 16.16
N THR A 95 -5.29 -14.76 17.17
CA THR A 95 -6.43 -14.80 18.09
C THR A 95 -6.04 -14.16 19.42
N PHE A 96 -6.79 -13.14 19.82
CA PHE A 96 -6.54 -12.40 21.05
C PHE A 96 -7.57 -12.83 22.09
N PRO A 97 -7.17 -13.27 23.28
CA PRO A 97 -8.12 -13.50 24.37
C PRO A 97 -8.68 -12.14 24.86
N PHE A 98 -9.60 -12.20 25.81
CA PHE A 98 -10.03 -10.97 26.49
C PHE A 98 -8.84 -10.27 27.16
N PRO A 99 -8.69 -8.94 26.99
CA PRO A 99 -7.58 -8.21 27.58
C PRO A 99 -7.72 -8.07 29.10
N THR A 100 -8.94 -8.04 29.63
CA THR A 100 -9.28 -7.89 31.05
C THR A 100 -10.70 -8.40 31.29
N ALA A 101 -11.14 -8.45 32.56
CA ALA A 101 -12.52 -8.68 32.93
C ALA A 101 -13.48 -7.62 32.33
N GLN A 102 -14.72 -8.02 32.06
CA GLN A 102 -15.71 -7.25 31.31
C GLN A 102 -16.00 -5.87 31.92
N GLU A 103 -16.06 -5.79 33.24
CA GLU A 103 -16.29 -4.57 34.02
C GLU A 103 -15.22 -3.49 33.81
N ASN A 104 -14.01 -3.88 33.41
CA ASN A 104 -12.89 -2.97 33.21
C ASN A 104 -12.71 -2.56 31.74
N MET A 105 -13.46 -3.15 30.80
CA MET A 105 -13.28 -2.92 29.35
C MET A 105 -13.51 -1.47 28.95
N SER A 106 -14.42 -0.74 29.63
CA SER A 106 -14.70 0.67 29.37
C SER A 106 -13.54 1.61 29.73
N CYS A 107 -12.62 1.16 30.59
CA CYS A 107 -11.47 1.93 31.05
C CYS A 107 -10.13 1.33 30.58
N LEU A 108 -10.15 0.42 29.59
CA LEU A 108 -8.99 -0.37 29.15
C LEU A 108 -7.74 0.48 28.88
N GLU A 109 -7.89 1.65 28.25
CA GLU A 109 -6.77 2.55 27.93
C GLU A 109 -6.09 3.16 29.16
N ASN A 110 -6.79 3.24 30.30
CA ASN A 110 -6.31 3.81 31.55
C ASN A 110 -5.90 2.76 32.57
N LEU A 111 -6.03 1.47 32.25
CA LEU A 111 -5.64 0.39 33.15
C LEU A 111 -4.12 0.31 33.26
N ASP A 112 -3.65 -0.03 34.46
CA ASP A 112 -2.26 -0.44 34.64
C ASP A 112 -2.02 -1.76 33.89
N VAL A 113 -0.82 -1.92 33.34
CA VAL A 113 -0.43 -3.13 32.60
C VAL A 113 -0.59 -4.40 33.44
N ALA A 114 -0.40 -4.31 34.77
CA ALA A 114 -0.61 -5.44 35.69
C ALA A 114 -2.08 -5.89 35.78
N ALA A 115 -3.04 -5.03 35.41
CA ALA A 115 -4.46 -5.37 35.34
C ALA A 115 -4.85 -6.01 34.00
N ILE A 116 -3.93 -6.07 33.03
CA ILE A 116 -4.14 -6.68 31.72
C ILE A 116 -3.70 -8.14 31.77
N SER A 117 -4.47 -9.02 31.12
CA SER A 117 -4.16 -10.44 30.97
C SER A 117 -2.75 -10.63 30.39
N SER A 118 -1.92 -11.38 31.11
CA SER A 118 -0.56 -11.71 30.64
C SER A 118 -0.55 -12.48 29.31
N GLU A 119 -1.60 -13.25 29.03
CA GLU A 119 -1.77 -13.95 27.76
C GLU A 119 -2.08 -12.97 26.62
N PHE A 120 -2.98 -12.02 26.86
CA PHE A 120 -3.26 -10.94 25.91
C PHE A 120 -2.01 -10.12 25.59
N LEU A 121 -1.21 -9.78 26.61
CA LEU A 121 0.05 -9.07 26.43
C LEU A 121 1.06 -9.88 25.60
N LYS A 122 1.17 -11.19 25.82
CA LYS A 122 2.04 -12.07 25.02
C LYS A 122 1.62 -12.10 23.55
N VAL A 123 0.33 -12.29 23.27
CA VAL A 123 -0.19 -12.29 21.90
C VAL A 123 0.02 -10.92 21.24
N THR A 124 -0.20 -9.83 21.98
CA THR A 124 0.00 -8.46 21.49
C THR A 124 1.45 -8.20 21.12
N ASP A 125 2.40 -8.59 21.98
CA ASP A 125 3.83 -8.48 21.70
C ASP A 125 4.23 -9.30 20.46
N HIS A 126 3.74 -10.54 20.36
CA HIS A 126 3.99 -11.39 19.19
C HIS A 126 3.43 -10.80 17.90
N PHE A 127 2.20 -10.30 17.94
CA PHE A 127 1.55 -9.60 16.82
C PHE A 127 2.35 -8.37 16.39
N CYS A 128 2.73 -7.50 17.33
CA CYS A 128 3.51 -6.30 17.03
C CYS A 128 4.86 -6.66 16.42
N LYS A 129 5.59 -7.63 16.99
CA LYS A 129 6.86 -8.12 16.44
C LYS A 129 6.71 -8.66 15.02
N PHE A 130 5.66 -9.44 14.77
CA PHE A 130 5.36 -9.93 13.42
C PHE A 130 5.10 -8.77 12.47
N VAL A 131 4.22 -7.83 12.81
CA VAL A 131 3.91 -6.68 11.95
C VAL A 131 5.17 -5.87 11.65
N PHE A 132 6.02 -5.57 12.65
CA PHE A 132 7.24 -4.81 12.43
C PHE A 132 8.29 -5.54 11.59
N ARG A 133 8.36 -6.87 11.68
CA ARG A 133 9.34 -7.68 10.96
C ARG A 133 8.89 -8.02 9.54
N ASP A 134 7.63 -8.41 9.37
CA ASP A 134 7.10 -9.04 8.15
C ASP A 134 6.34 -8.06 7.25
N SER A 135 6.00 -6.85 7.74
CA SER A 135 5.38 -5.84 6.86
C SER A 135 6.41 -5.29 5.88
N SER A 136 6.14 -5.49 4.59
CA SER A 136 6.98 -4.95 3.52
C SER A 136 6.71 -3.45 3.30
N VAL A 137 7.75 -2.74 2.86
CA VAL A 137 7.60 -1.38 2.34
C VAL A 137 6.61 -1.41 1.19
N LYS A 138 5.63 -0.49 1.18
CA LYS A 138 4.62 -0.43 0.12
C LYS A 138 5.29 -0.16 -1.23
N ARG A 139 5.01 -1.04 -2.19
CA ARG A 139 5.49 -0.92 -3.58
C ARG A 139 4.32 -0.86 -4.56
N LEU A 140 4.57 -0.23 -5.70
CA LEU A 140 3.70 -0.23 -6.86
C LEU A 140 4.16 -1.31 -7.84
N LYS A 141 3.40 -1.51 -8.93
CA LYS A 141 3.84 -2.30 -10.09
C LYS A 141 5.23 -1.82 -10.52
N ASP A 142 6.12 -2.76 -10.83
CA ASP A 142 7.54 -2.52 -11.17
C ASP A 142 8.44 -2.16 -9.96
N GLU A 143 8.08 -2.59 -8.74
CA GLU A 143 8.91 -2.50 -7.53
C GLU A 143 9.22 -1.07 -7.02
N TYR A 144 8.54 -0.05 -7.57
CA TYR A 144 8.69 1.33 -7.14
C TYR A 144 8.21 1.51 -5.70
N THR A 145 9.09 2.01 -4.85
CA THR A 145 8.80 2.28 -3.43
C THR A 145 7.91 3.51 -3.28
N VAL A 146 6.82 3.36 -2.54
CA VAL A 146 5.90 4.47 -2.22
C VAL A 146 6.50 5.30 -1.09
N THR A 147 6.97 6.50 -1.43
CA THR A 147 7.41 7.50 -0.45
C THR A 147 6.22 8.31 0.10
N GLY A 148 6.42 9.13 1.13
CA GLY A 148 5.36 10.00 1.65
C GLY A 148 4.79 10.97 0.61
N ARG A 149 5.63 11.49 -0.29
CA ARG A 149 5.19 12.35 -1.42
C ARG A 149 4.28 11.59 -2.38
N VAL A 150 4.68 10.37 -2.76
CA VAL A 150 3.90 9.50 -3.66
C VAL A 150 2.57 9.11 -3.01
N LEU A 151 2.60 8.75 -1.72
CA LEU A 151 1.40 8.40 -0.96
C LEU A 151 0.41 9.56 -0.91
N GLY A 152 0.88 10.79 -0.69
CA GLY A 152 0.04 11.99 -0.69
C GLY A 152 -0.69 12.21 -2.02
N HIS A 153 0.00 12.01 -3.15
CA HIS A 153 -0.62 12.09 -4.47
C HIS A 153 -1.63 10.97 -4.70
N LEU A 154 -1.30 9.72 -4.38
CA LEU A 154 -2.22 8.59 -4.51
C LEU A 154 -3.48 8.82 -3.68
N ALA A 155 -3.34 9.23 -2.42
CA ALA A 155 -4.46 9.54 -1.54
C ALA A 155 -5.36 10.63 -2.12
N LYS A 156 -4.77 11.74 -2.60
CA LYS A 156 -5.52 12.81 -3.25
C LYS A 156 -6.25 12.31 -4.50
N THR A 157 -5.56 11.62 -5.40
CA THR A 157 -6.14 11.10 -6.64
C THR A 157 -7.31 10.15 -6.37
N TYR A 158 -7.18 9.24 -5.39
CA TYR A 158 -8.27 8.34 -5.04
C TYR A 158 -9.46 9.09 -4.44
N VAL A 159 -9.23 10.02 -3.51
CA VAL A 159 -10.30 10.84 -2.90
C VAL A 159 -11.02 11.70 -3.93
N ASP A 160 -10.27 12.36 -4.83
CA ASP A 160 -10.85 13.20 -5.89
C ASP A 160 -11.71 12.35 -6.85
N THR A 161 -11.23 11.16 -7.22
CA THR A 161 -11.96 10.23 -8.12
C THR A 161 -13.24 9.71 -7.48
N ILE A 162 -13.18 9.33 -6.19
CA ILE A 162 -14.36 8.88 -5.44
C ILE A 162 -15.37 10.04 -5.31
N SER A 163 -14.87 11.24 -4.99
CA SER A 163 -15.71 12.44 -4.83
C SER A 163 -16.39 12.87 -6.13
N SER A 164 -15.81 12.55 -7.29
CA SER A 164 -16.43 12.76 -8.60
C SER A 164 -17.40 11.66 -9.02
N GLY A 165 -17.68 10.67 -8.14
CA GLY A 165 -18.55 9.53 -8.43
C GLY A 165 -17.93 8.47 -9.35
N SER A 166 -16.62 8.54 -9.58
CA SER A 166 -15.89 7.58 -10.41
C SER A 166 -15.19 6.52 -9.56
N VAL A 167 -14.91 5.36 -10.15
CA VAL A 167 -14.21 4.26 -9.47
C VAL A 167 -12.69 4.46 -9.59
N PRO A 168 -11.94 4.48 -8.47
CA PRO A 168 -10.48 4.61 -8.52
C PRO A 168 -9.83 3.43 -9.26
N CYS A 169 -8.88 3.74 -10.14
CA CYS A 169 -8.07 2.77 -10.85
C CYS A 169 -6.61 2.88 -10.40
N LEU A 170 -6.03 1.78 -9.92
CA LEU A 170 -4.67 1.73 -9.40
C LEU A 170 -3.64 2.13 -10.47
N GLU A 171 -3.72 1.54 -11.67
CA GLU A 171 -2.79 1.83 -12.76
C GLU A 171 -2.87 3.30 -13.22
N ASN A 172 -4.08 3.82 -13.39
CA ASN A 172 -4.27 5.22 -13.80
C ASN A 172 -3.73 6.20 -12.76
N ALA A 173 -3.92 5.92 -11.46
CA ALA A 173 -3.38 6.77 -10.40
C ALA A 173 -1.85 6.80 -10.42
N VAL A 174 -1.20 5.66 -10.70
CA VAL A 174 0.27 5.61 -10.82
C VAL A 174 0.76 6.36 -12.07
N ILE A 175 0.08 6.22 -13.21
CA ILE A 175 0.43 6.93 -14.45
C ILE A 175 0.29 8.45 -14.27
N ALA A 176 -0.85 8.91 -13.75
CA ALA A 176 -1.11 10.33 -13.55
C ALA A 176 -0.10 10.94 -12.57
N MET A 177 0.22 10.23 -11.48
CA MET A 177 1.23 10.67 -10.52
C MET A 177 2.63 10.72 -11.15
N ALA A 178 3.02 9.72 -11.95
CA ALA A 178 4.31 9.73 -12.66
C ALA A 178 4.44 10.94 -13.59
N MET A 179 3.37 11.28 -14.31
CA MET A 179 3.37 12.48 -15.16
C MET A 179 3.60 13.75 -14.33
N ILE A 180 2.85 13.93 -13.24
CA ILE A 180 2.96 15.12 -12.37
C ILE A 180 4.36 15.23 -11.75
N GLU A 181 4.89 14.13 -11.22
CA GLU A 181 6.20 14.13 -10.57
C GLU A 181 7.35 14.37 -11.55
N ASN A 182 7.29 13.76 -12.74
CA ASN A 182 8.32 13.95 -13.75
C ASN A 182 8.28 15.36 -14.37
N GLU A 183 7.09 15.95 -14.58
CA GLU A 183 6.97 17.36 -15.00
C GLU A 183 7.56 18.31 -13.96
N ALA A 184 7.27 18.07 -12.68
CA ALA A 184 7.86 18.83 -11.59
C ALA A 184 9.38 18.63 -11.49
N ALA A 185 9.88 17.41 -11.72
CA ALA A 185 11.30 17.10 -11.72
C ALA A 185 12.04 17.84 -12.85
N VAL A 186 11.48 17.88 -14.07
CA VAL A 186 12.06 18.64 -15.19
C VAL A 186 12.13 20.12 -14.84
N LYS A 187 11.04 20.69 -14.31
CA LYS A 187 10.99 22.10 -13.91
C LYS A 187 12.05 22.42 -12.85
N GLU A 188 12.20 21.57 -11.83
CA GLU A 188 13.20 21.73 -10.77
C GLU A 188 14.64 21.65 -11.32
N GLY A 189 14.93 20.68 -12.18
CA GLY A 189 16.23 20.58 -12.85
C GLY A 189 16.56 21.82 -13.69
N LEU A 190 15.60 22.28 -14.51
CA LEU A 190 15.76 23.49 -15.32
C LEU A 190 16.00 24.73 -14.46
N GLU A 191 15.26 24.89 -13.37
CA GLU A 191 15.42 26.01 -12.44
C GLU A 191 16.81 26.02 -11.79
N VAL A 192 17.32 24.85 -11.38
CA VAL A 192 18.69 24.72 -10.85
C VAL A 192 19.72 25.16 -11.90
N TYR A 193 19.60 24.69 -13.14
CA TYR A 193 20.51 25.04 -14.22
C TYR A 193 20.45 26.54 -14.55
N GLN A 194 19.24 27.09 -14.74
CA GLN A 194 19.01 28.49 -15.09
C GLN A 194 19.53 29.42 -14.00
N ASN A 195 19.24 29.15 -12.73
CA ASN A 195 19.75 29.94 -11.61
C ASN A 195 21.29 29.88 -11.52
N GLY A 196 21.89 28.73 -11.82
CA GLY A 196 23.34 28.59 -11.89
C GLY A 196 23.95 29.43 -13.00
N MET A 197 23.38 29.37 -14.20
CA MET A 197 23.84 30.14 -15.36
C MET A 197 23.61 31.65 -15.18
N GLU A 198 22.52 32.05 -14.54
CA GLU A 198 22.26 33.46 -14.22
C GLU A 198 23.32 34.04 -13.28
N LYS A 199 23.72 33.28 -12.25
CA LYS A 199 24.81 33.68 -11.34
C LYS A 199 26.15 33.81 -12.08
N LEU A 200 26.39 32.98 -13.10
CA LEU A 200 27.62 33.04 -13.88
C LEU A 200 27.74 34.34 -14.70
N LYS A 201 26.62 34.96 -15.10
CA LYS A 201 26.62 36.20 -15.90
C LYS A 201 27.35 37.36 -15.23
N VAL A 202 27.39 37.41 -13.90
CA VAL A 202 28.10 38.44 -13.14
C VAL A 202 29.61 38.43 -13.44
N SER A 203 30.15 37.29 -13.88
CA SER A 203 31.58 37.11 -14.18
C SER A 203 31.93 37.37 -15.65
N PHE A 204 30.98 37.82 -16.48
CA PHE A 204 31.24 38.03 -17.91
C PHE A 204 32.09 39.28 -18.19
N PRO A 205 32.93 39.26 -19.25
CA PRO A 205 33.14 38.16 -20.21
C PRO A 205 34.07 37.04 -19.68
N LEU A 206 33.83 35.79 -20.12
CA LEU A 206 34.62 34.61 -19.77
C LEU A 206 35.15 33.89 -21.02
N GLU A 207 36.26 33.17 -20.86
CA GLU A 207 36.76 32.24 -21.89
C GLU A 207 35.79 31.07 -22.09
N LEU A 208 35.71 30.57 -23.34
CA LEU A 208 34.81 29.47 -23.68
C LEU A 208 35.02 28.23 -22.79
N LYS A 209 36.28 27.90 -22.48
CA LYS A 209 36.64 26.77 -21.60
C LYS A 209 36.02 26.88 -20.21
N ASP A 210 35.94 28.09 -19.66
CA ASP A 210 35.45 28.33 -18.30
C ASP A 210 33.91 28.25 -18.27
N VAL A 211 33.26 28.75 -19.33
CA VAL A 211 31.81 28.59 -19.53
C VAL A 211 31.43 27.13 -19.75
N SER A 212 32.17 26.39 -20.56
CA SER A 212 31.92 24.96 -20.80
C SER A 212 32.08 24.12 -19.54
N SER A 213 33.12 24.37 -18.73
CA SER A 213 33.29 23.68 -17.45
C SER A 213 32.11 23.96 -16.51
N LYS A 214 31.65 25.22 -16.41
CA LYS A 214 30.49 25.55 -15.58
C LYS A 214 29.17 24.98 -16.09
N HIS A 215 28.98 24.94 -17.40
CA HIS A 215 27.83 24.26 -18.00
C HIS A 215 27.78 22.78 -17.59
N GLN A 216 28.90 22.06 -17.66
CA GLN A 216 28.95 20.64 -17.27
C GLN A 216 28.61 20.43 -15.80
N ASP A 217 29.17 21.24 -14.89
CA ASP A 217 28.88 21.18 -13.45
C ASP A 217 27.39 21.43 -13.16
N LEU A 218 26.83 22.47 -13.78
CA LEU A 218 25.43 22.85 -13.58
C LEU A 218 24.46 21.86 -14.20
N SER A 219 24.79 21.31 -15.37
CA SER A 219 24.03 20.25 -16.03
C SER A 219 24.00 19.00 -15.14
N SER A 220 25.15 18.56 -14.61
CA SER A 220 25.21 17.44 -13.66
C SER A 220 24.36 17.69 -12.41
N THR A 221 24.42 18.91 -11.85
CA THR A 221 23.64 19.29 -10.67
C THR A 221 22.13 19.30 -10.96
N ALA A 222 21.73 19.80 -12.14
CA ALA A 222 20.34 19.79 -12.59
C ALA A 222 19.81 18.36 -12.80
N THR A 223 20.59 17.48 -13.42
CA THR A 223 20.25 16.06 -13.54
C THR A 223 20.11 15.41 -12.17
N GLN A 224 20.98 15.71 -11.21
CA GLN A 224 20.86 15.18 -9.85
C GLN A 224 19.59 15.68 -9.14
N ALA A 225 19.21 16.94 -9.31
CA ALA A 225 17.96 17.48 -8.76
C ALA A 225 16.74 16.78 -9.38
N PHE A 226 16.75 16.61 -10.71
CA PHE A 226 15.73 15.83 -11.43
C PHE A 226 15.61 14.40 -10.89
N MET A 227 16.73 13.67 -10.79
CA MET A 227 16.75 12.27 -10.35
C MET A 227 16.25 12.06 -8.91
N LYS A 228 16.34 13.08 -8.04
CA LYS A 228 15.79 13.01 -6.68
C LYS A 228 14.25 12.99 -6.65
N ARG A 229 13.61 13.57 -7.67
CA ARG A 229 12.16 13.69 -7.77
C ARG A 229 11.55 12.78 -8.84
N PHE A 230 12.38 12.32 -9.76
CA PHE A 230 12.05 11.38 -10.81
C PHE A 230 11.21 10.20 -10.33
N PHE A 231 10.15 9.90 -11.07
CA PHE A 231 9.30 8.76 -10.81
C PHE A 231 8.80 8.14 -12.12
N ARG A 232 9.31 6.94 -12.46
CA ARG A 232 8.81 6.08 -13.55
C ARG A 232 8.66 6.79 -14.91
N ASP A 233 9.79 7.03 -15.60
CA ASP A 233 9.83 7.47 -17.01
C ASP A 233 10.26 6.30 -17.92
N THR A 234 9.32 5.47 -18.34
CA THR A 234 9.61 4.24 -19.10
C THR A 234 10.26 4.51 -20.46
N ASP A 235 9.99 5.68 -21.07
CA ASP A 235 10.41 6.01 -22.43
C ASP A 235 11.59 7.01 -22.47
N GLY A 236 12.06 7.43 -21.28
CA GLY A 236 13.09 8.45 -21.11
C GLY A 236 12.67 9.83 -21.63
N LYS A 237 11.35 10.08 -21.76
CA LYS A 237 10.81 11.30 -22.37
C LYS A 237 11.16 12.54 -21.55
N TYR A 238 11.08 12.43 -20.23
CA TYR A 238 11.29 13.56 -19.33
C TYR A 238 12.77 13.86 -19.16
N LEU A 239 13.62 12.83 -19.10
CA LEU A 239 15.06 13.02 -19.09
C LEU A 239 15.54 13.73 -20.38
N LYS A 240 15.09 13.27 -21.55
CA LYS A 240 15.39 13.92 -22.84
C LYS A 240 14.84 15.33 -22.97
N SER A 241 13.81 15.68 -22.18
CA SER A 241 13.25 17.03 -22.15
C SER A 241 14.04 17.98 -21.25
N LEU A 242 14.86 17.44 -20.34
CA LEU A 242 15.75 18.21 -19.47
C LEU A 242 17.11 18.48 -20.15
N GLU A 243 17.62 17.49 -20.89
CA GLU A 243 18.85 17.57 -21.69
C GLU A 243 18.73 18.56 -22.87
#